data_AF-A0A914X0H1-F1
#
_entry.id   AF-A0A914X0H1-F1
#
_cell.length_a   1.000
_cell.length_b   1.000
_cell.length_c   1.000
_cell.angle_alpha   90.00
_cell.angle_beta   90.00
_cell.angle_gamma   90.00
#
_symmetry.space_group_name_H-M   'P 1'
#
loop_
_entity.id
_entity.type
_entity.pdbx_description
1 polymer ?
#
loop_
_entity_poly.entity_id
_entity_poly.type
_entity_poly.pdbx_seq_one_letter_code
_entity_poly.pdbx_strand_id
1 'polypeptide(L)'
;MRGSSAARTRCTTSNLKLRLVRYWYKGVALGSVSTNNGLESLHGRIKRFGTLRKRMPVGSFVKEMHRLMEEWSWASESQPFQSVPPRSLSLEVKAFHWSEDPSHMEFFAPQLRMGTYFVPGSCAGLVSYRRYGRCDSKPRRFKTFGQFVVWLKAYYRVFRNVHDILLCTCASSAKMYICKHSVTTEHMKYETDVSQKAKALPIDYHPRRGRPKSVGPALSMD
;
A
#
# COMPACT_ATOMS: atom_id res chain seq x y z
N MET A 1 -56.29 -41.31 25.41
CA MET A 1 -55.82 -40.47 26.54
C MET A 1 -54.33 -40.23 26.40
N ARG A 2 -53.89 -39.03 26.82
CA ARG A 2 -52.56 -38.42 26.70
C ARG A 2 -52.23 -37.91 25.29
N GLY A 3 -52.79 -36.74 24.99
CA GLY A 3 -52.23 -35.84 24.00
C GLY A 3 -50.96 -35.17 24.52
N SER A 4 -50.11 -34.74 23.60
CA SER A 4 -49.21 -33.63 23.86
C SER A 4 -49.05 -32.84 22.56
N SER A 5 -49.71 -31.68 22.58
CA SER A 5 -49.55 -30.55 21.68
C SER A 5 -48.09 -30.08 21.70
N ALA A 6 -47.43 -30.09 20.54
CA ALA A 6 -46.20 -29.35 20.33
C ALA A 6 -46.51 -28.15 19.43
N ALA A 7 -46.45 -26.99 20.06
CA ALA A 7 -46.80 -25.70 19.52
C ALA A 7 -45.98 -25.33 18.28
N ARG A 8 -46.68 -24.72 17.31
CA ARG A 8 -46.10 -23.89 16.26
C ARG A 8 -45.39 -22.70 16.91
N THR A 9 -44.08 -22.61 16.73
CA THR A 9 -43.37 -21.33 16.82
C THR A 9 -42.88 -20.97 15.43
N ARG A 10 -43.67 -20.15 14.72
CA ARG A 10 -43.20 -19.35 13.59
C ARG A 10 -42.14 -18.40 14.13
N CYS A 11 -40.86 -18.68 13.88
CA CYS A 11 -39.82 -17.67 14.02
C CYS A 11 -39.54 -17.12 12.62
N THR A 12 -40.28 -16.06 12.30
CA THR A 12 -39.91 -15.09 11.27
C THR A 12 -38.68 -14.35 11.75
N THR A 13 -37.51 -14.74 11.23
CA THR A 13 -36.38 -13.84 11.07
C THR A 13 -35.58 -14.36 9.90
N SER A 14 -35.50 -13.50 8.89
CA SER A 14 -34.64 -13.57 7.71
C SER A 14 -33.18 -13.77 8.12
N ASN A 15 -32.83 -15.01 8.46
CA ASN A 15 -31.45 -15.47 8.48
C ASN A 15 -31.01 -15.66 7.03
N LEU A 16 -30.75 -14.53 6.37
CA LEU A 16 -29.90 -14.47 5.20
C LEU A 16 -28.57 -15.08 5.63
N LYS A 17 -28.42 -16.39 5.41
CA LYS A 17 -27.16 -17.10 5.56
C LYS A 17 -26.17 -16.37 4.65
N LEU A 18 -25.31 -15.53 5.24
CA LEU A 18 -24.08 -15.00 4.66
C LEU A 18 -23.06 -16.14 4.41
N ARG A 19 -23.52 -17.26 3.86
CA ARG A 19 -22.71 -18.36 3.35
C ARG A 19 -22.66 -18.14 1.85
N LEU A 20 -21.51 -17.68 1.36
CA LEU A 20 -21.15 -17.42 -0.06
C LEU A 20 -21.19 -15.96 -0.54
N VAL A 21 -20.77 -15.00 0.30
CA VAL A 21 -20.03 -13.86 -0.26
C VAL A 21 -18.58 -13.98 0.21
N ARG A 22 -17.82 -14.85 -0.47
CA ARG A 22 -16.39 -15.10 -0.21
C ARG A 22 -15.48 -13.90 -0.55
N TYR A 23 -16.04 -12.76 -0.95
CA TYR A 23 -15.29 -11.68 -1.61
C TYR A 23 -15.54 -10.27 -1.03
N TRP A 24 -16.20 -10.14 0.14
CA TRP A 24 -16.43 -8.83 0.78
C TRP A 24 -15.49 -8.55 1.97
N TYR A 25 -14.25 -9.07 1.93
CA TYR A 25 -13.23 -8.68 2.91
C TYR A 25 -12.15 -7.83 2.26
N LYS A 26 -11.93 -6.66 2.86
CA LYS A 26 -10.85 -5.71 2.60
C LYS A 26 -9.51 -6.46 2.72
N GLY A 27 -8.92 -6.89 1.61
CA GLY A 27 -7.63 -7.60 1.59
C GLY A 27 -7.52 -8.83 0.70
N VAL A 28 -8.59 -9.30 0.03
CA VAL A 28 -8.49 -10.42 -0.93
C VAL A 28 -7.71 -10.03 -2.19
N ALA A 29 -7.91 -8.80 -2.66
CA ALA A 29 -7.04 -8.19 -3.67
C ALA A 29 -6.18 -7.13 -2.98
N LEU A 30 -4.93 -7.48 -2.71
CA LEU A 30 -3.91 -6.52 -2.27
C LEU A 30 -3.85 -5.38 -3.29
N GLY A 31 -4.25 -4.17 -2.87
CA GLY A 31 -4.34 -2.99 -3.73
C GLY A 31 -5.76 -2.59 -4.15
N SER A 32 -6.77 -3.44 -3.94
CA SER A 32 -8.17 -3.08 -4.25
C SER A 32 -8.89 -2.58 -3.01
N VAL A 33 -9.44 -1.38 -3.12
CA VAL A 33 -10.09 -0.66 -2.03
C VAL A 33 -11.59 -0.61 -2.24
N SER A 34 -12.33 -1.15 -1.27
CA SER A 34 -13.79 -1.26 -1.30
C SER A 34 -14.52 -0.12 -0.58
N THR A 35 -13.79 0.88 -0.09
CA THR A 35 -14.34 2.00 0.67
C THR A 35 -13.79 3.30 0.11
N ASN A 36 -14.58 4.38 0.12
CA ASN A 36 -14.13 5.70 -0.34
C ASN A 36 -12.83 6.14 0.37
N ASN A 37 -12.75 5.98 1.70
CA ASN A 37 -11.51 6.24 2.45
C ASN A 37 -10.31 5.40 1.96
N GLY A 38 -10.57 4.18 1.48
CA GLY A 38 -9.55 3.32 0.88
C GLY A 38 -9.09 3.88 -0.46
N LEU A 39 -10.04 4.22 -1.34
CA LEU A 39 -9.82 4.87 -2.65
C LEU A 39 -9.04 6.18 -2.50
N GLU A 40 -9.46 7.06 -1.60
CA GLU A 40 -8.76 8.30 -1.27
C GLU A 40 -7.38 8.06 -0.64
N SER A 41 -7.20 6.97 0.13
CA SER A 41 -5.92 6.65 0.76
C SER A 41 -4.89 6.06 -0.20
N LEU A 42 -5.34 5.42 -1.29
CA LEU A 42 -4.48 4.87 -2.35
C LEU A 42 -4.24 5.87 -3.47
N HIS A 43 -5.23 6.70 -3.81
CA HIS A 43 -5.11 7.68 -4.88
C HIS A 43 -5.07 9.11 -4.33
N GLY A 44 -3.86 9.58 -4.04
CA GLY A 44 -3.61 10.94 -3.57
C GLY A 44 -4.05 12.06 -4.53
N ARG A 45 -4.36 11.73 -5.80
CA ARG A 45 -4.96 12.64 -6.79
C ARG A 45 -6.47 12.76 -6.59
N ILE A 46 -7.19 11.65 -6.40
CA ILE A 46 -8.61 11.65 -6.00
C ILE A 46 -8.79 12.42 -4.69
N LYS A 47 -7.90 12.19 -3.72
CA LYS A 47 -7.91 12.97 -2.47
C LYS A 47 -7.63 14.47 -2.65
N ARG A 48 -6.94 14.89 -3.70
CA ARG A 48 -6.61 16.31 -3.95
C ARG A 48 -7.67 17.03 -4.76
N PHE A 49 -8.28 16.36 -5.74
CA PHE A 49 -9.18 16.97 -6.72
C PHE A 49 -10.63 16.50 -6.62
N GLY A 50 -10.88 15.35 -5.99
CA GLY A 50 -12.20 14.71 -5.92
C GLY A 50 -12.65 14.47 -4.48
N THR A 51 -12.35 15.38 -3.54
CA THR A 51 -12.84 15.15 -2.17
C THR A 51 -14.36 15.27 -2.15
N LEU A 52 -15.03 14.12 -2.07
CA LEU A 52 -16.48 13.97 -1.90
C LEU A 52 -16.89 14.37 -0.47
N ARG A 53 -16.49 15.56 -0.03
CA ARG A 53 -16.71 16.09 1.32
C ARG A 53 -18.19 16.35 1.60
N LYS A 54 -18.99 16.56 0.55
CA LYS A 54 -20.44 16.73 0.67
C LYS A 54 -21.13 15.38 0.59
N ARG A 55 -21.98 15.09 1.58
CA ARG A 55 -22.92 13.95 1.48
C ARG A 55 -23.78 14.13 0.24
N MET A 56 -23.85 13.09 -0.59
CA MET A 56 -24.57 13.10 -1.85
C MET A 56 -25.47 11.88 -1.95
N PRO A 57 -26.65 11.99 -2.61
CA PRO A 57 -27.47 10.83 -2.94
C PRO A 57 -26.66 9.80 -3.73
N VAL A 58 -26.96 8.51 -3.55
CA VAL A 58 -26.20 7.40 -4.19
C VAL A 58 -26.13 7.56 -5.71
N GLY A 59 -27.23 7.96 -6.36
CA GLY A 59 -27.24 8.19 -7.80
C GLY A 59 -26.28 9.31 -8.25
N SER A 60 -26.20 10.40 -7.49
CA SER A 60 -25.26 11.49 -7.75
C SER A 60 -23.81 11.07 -7.49
N PHE A 61 -23.58 10.25 -6.46
CA PHE A 61 -22.25 9.70 -6.16
C PHE A 61 -21.73 8.82 -7.30
N VAL A 62 -22.54 7.91 -7.82
CA VAL A 62 -22.12 7.04 -8.93
C VAL A 62 -21.80 7.86 -10.18
N LYS A 63 -22.60 8.89 -10.49
CA LYS A 63 -22.34 9.81 -11.61
C LYS A 63 -21.03 10.57 -11.43
N GLU A 64 -20.77 11.09 -10.24
CA GLU A 64 -19.55 11.83 -9.95
C GLU A 64 -18.29 10.93 -9.99
N MET A 65 -18.40 9.70 -9.49
CA MET A 65 -17.34 8.71 -9.63
C MET A 65 -17.07 8.35 -11.09
N HIS A 66 -18.13 8.16 -11.90
CA HIS A 66 -17.98 7.93 -13.34
C HIS A 66 -17.25 9.10 -14.01
N ARG A 67 -17.70 10.34 -13.76
CA ARG A 67 -17.08 11.56 -14.30
C ARG A 67 -15.60 11.66 -13.94
N LEU A 68 -15.25 11.42 -12.66
CA LEU A 68 -13.84 11.46 -12.22
C LEU A 68 -12.98 10.38 -12.88
N MET A 69 -13.52 9.18 -13.08
CA MET A 69 -12.81 8.09 -13.77
C MET A 69 -12.68 8.36 -15.27
N GLU A 70 -13.71 8.91 -15.89
CA GLU A 70 -13.73 9.30 -17.30
C GLU A 70 -12.74 10.43 -17.58
N GLU A 71 -12.77 11.52 -16.80
CA GLU A 71 -11.79 12.61 -16.89
C GLU A 71 -10.37 12.13 -16.67
N TRP A 72 -10.17 11.20 -15.73
CA TRP A 72 -8.86 10.61 -15.51
C TRP A 72 -8.40 9.77 -16.70
N SER A 73 -9.31 8.99 -17.30
CA SER A 73 -9.02 8.15 -18.46
C SER A 73 -8.71 9.01 -19.69
N TRP A 74 -9.51 10.03 -19.99
CA TRP A 74 -9.27 10.95 -21.10
C TRP A 74 -8.03 11.83 -20.91
N ALA A 75 -7.82 12.37 -19.70
CA ALA A 75 -6.59 13.10 -19.40
C ALA A 75 -5.34 12.22 -19.50
N SER A 76 -5.49 10.89 -19.41
CA SER A 76 -4.38 9.95 -19.59
C SER A 76 -4.03 9.67 -21.04
N GLU A 77 -4.93 9.89 -22.00
CA GLU A 77 -4.59 9.69 -23.44
C GLU A 77 -3.51 10.67 -23.93
N SER A 78 -3.38 11.84 -23.30
CA SER A 78 -2.36 12.85 -23.62
C SER A 78 -1.10 12.74 -22.76
N GLN A 79 -1.08 11.90 -21.72
CA GLN A 79 0.08 11.72 -20.85
C GLN A 79 0.62 10.30 -21.03
N PRO A 80 1.89 10.12 -21.46
CA PRO A 80 2.44 8.78 -21.59
C PRO A 80 2.32 8.05 -20.25
N PHE A 81 1.69 6.87 -20.27
CA PHE A 81 1.60 6.02 -19.10
C PHE A 81 3.02 5.80 -18.56
N GLN A 82 3.26 6.24 -17.32
CA GLN A 82 4.53 5.96 -16.66
C GLN A 82 4.55 4.47 -16.32
N SER A 83 5.32 3.70 -17.08
CA SER A 83 5.55 2.27 -16.83
C SER A 83 6.29 2.03 -15.52
N VAL A 84 7.07 3.03 -15.07
CA VAL A 84 7.84 2.99 -13.83
C VAL A 84 7.42 4.15 -12.93
N PRO A 85 7.09 3.89 -11.65
CA PRO A 85 6.76 4.95 -10.71
C PRO A 85 7.95 5.91 -10.52
N PRO A 86 7.72 7.24 -10.51
CA PRO A 86 8.80 8.21 -10.46
C PRO A 86 9.53 8.15 -9.13
N ARG A 87 10.87 8.15 -9.20
CA ARG A 87 11.74 8.16 -8.02
C ARG A 87 11.98 9.60 -7.57
N SER A 88 11.49 9.93 -6.38
CA SER A 88 11.82 11.23 -5.77
C SER A 88 13.23 11.18 -5.17
N LEU A 89 13.95 12.31 -5.19
CA LEU A 89 15.27 12.42 -4.55
C LEU A 89 15.24 11.98 -3.07
N SER A 90 14.19 12.34 -2.33
CA SER A 90 14.02 11.93 -0.93
C SER A 90 13.88 10.41 -0.76
N LEU A 91 13.26 9.73 -1.73
CA LEU A 91 13.15 8.28 -1.73
C LEU A 91 14.50 7.63 -2.01
N GLU A 92 15.25 8.16 -2.98
CA GLU A 92 16.59 7.70 -3.34
C GLU A 92 17.59 7.86 -2.19
N VAL A 93 17.62 9.02 -1.53
CA VAL A 93 18.45 9.24 -0.33
C VAL A 93 18.15 8.20 0.73
N LYS A 94 16.86 8.00 1.05
CA LYS A 94 16.44 6.98 2.02
C LYS A 94 16.81 5.57 1.61
N ALA A 95 16.75 5.26 0.32
CA ALA A 95 17.08 3.94 -0.19
C ALA A 95 18.59 3.67 -0.09
N PHE A 96 19.42 4.65 -0.47
CA PHE A 96 20.87 4.57 -0.41
C PHE A 96 21.39 4.40 1.02
N HIS A 97 20.98 5.27 1.95
CA HIS A 97 21.40 5.13 3.34
C HIS A 97 20.93 3.84 3.99
N TRP A 98 19.80 3.32 3.53
CA TRP A 98 19.27 2.05 4.01
C TRP A 98 20.02 0.84 3.41
N SER A 99 20.70 0.97 2.26
CA SER A 99 21.63 -0.06 1.76
C SER A 99 22.99 -0.04 2.45
N GLU A 100 23.44 1.11 2.95
CA GLU A 100 24.71 1.22 3.66
C GLU A 100 24.69 0.53 5.05
N ASP A 101 23.51 0.29 5.60
CA ASP A 101 23.35 -0.41 6.88
C ASP A 101 23.09 -1.91 6.68
N PRO A 102 24.05 -2.80 6.99
CA PRO A 102 23.93 -4.22 6.76
C PRO A 102 22.90 -4.90 7.67
N SER A 103 22.49 -4.29 8.79
CA SER A 103 21.47 -4.85 9.69
C SER A 103 20.07 -4.88 9.08
N HIS A 104 19.88 -4.14 7.99
CA HIS A 104 18.59 -3.92 7.37
C HIS A 104 18.26 -4.88 6.22
N MET A 105 19.19 -5.73 5.78
CA MET A 105 18.93 -6.69 4.71
C MET A 105 19.41 -8.05 5.08
N GLU A 106 18.44 -8.92 5.30
CA GLU A 106 18.75 -10.12 6.05
C GLU A 106 18.58 -11.39 5.20
N PHE A 107 17.69 -11.47 4.19
CA PHE A 107 17.49 -12.76 3.52
C PHE A 107 17.06 -12.72 2.04
N PHE A 108 17.91 -13.30 1.19
CA PHE A 108 17.51 -13.89 -0.09
C PHE A 108 16.84 -15.25 0.16
N ALA A 109 15.74 -15.54 -0.52
CA ALA A 109 15.11 -16.87 -0.49
C ALA A 109 15.39 -17.61 -1.81
N PRO A 110 16.51 -18.35 -1.93
CA PRO A 110 16.91 -19.00 -3.19
C PRO A 110 15.89 -20.01 -3.70
N GLN A 111 15.07 -20.56 -2.81
CA GLN A 111 14.08 -21.58 -3.15
C GLN A 111 12.88 -21.03 -3.94
N LEU A 112 12.68 -19.71 -3.94
CA LEU A 112 11.66 -19.07 -4.76
C LEU A 112 12.30 -18.65 -6.09
N ARG A 113 11.98 -19.35 -7.18
CA ARG A 113 12.51 -19.14 -8.56
C ARG A 113 12.39 -17.71 -9.12
N MET A 114 11.81 -16.74 -8.40
CA MET A 114 11.56 -15.37 -8.87
C MET A 114 12.29 -14.27 -8.10
N GLY A 115 13.36 -14.56 -7.36
CA GLY A 115 14.14 -13.50 -6.71
C GLY A 115 13.30 -12.69 -5.71
N THR A 116 12.72 -13.39 -4.74
CA THR A 116 11.99 -12.77 -3.63
C THR A 116 12.95 -12.47 -2.48
N TYR A 117 12.87 -11.24 -1.96
CA TYR A 117 13.65 -10.76 -0.82
C TYR A 117 12.74 -10.48 0.36
N PHE A 118 13.26 -10.67 1.57
CA PHE A 118 12.57 -10.31 2.79
C PHE A 118 13.35 -9.25 3.53
N VAL A 119 12.66 -8.15 3.79
CA VAL A 119 13.20 -6.96 4.46
C VAL A 119 12.63 -6.90 5.87
N PRO A 120 13.44 -6.76 6.93
CA PRO A 120 12.95 -6.54 8.28
C PRO A 120 12.09 -5.28 8.35
N GLY A 121 10.90 -5.44 8.93
CA GLY A 121 10.03 -4.32 9.29
C GLY A 121 10.21 -3.91 10.75
N SER A 122 9.35 -3.02 11.23
CA SER A 122 9.42 -2.48 12.60
C SER A 122 9.27 -3.53 13.71
N CYS A 123 8.82 -4.75 13.37
CA CYS A 123 8.59 -5.83 14.32
C CYS A 123 9.46 -7.07 14.06
N ALA A 124 10.55 -6.96 13.28
CA ALA A 124 11.38 -8.09 12.89
C ALA A 124 11.91 -8.89 14.11
N GLY A 125 12.28 -8.22 15.20
CA GLY A 125 12.74 -8.88 16.43
C GLY A 125 11.70 -9.75 17.15
N LEU A 126 10.41 -9.64 16.79
CA LEU A 126 9.32 -10.39 17.44
C LEU A 126 8.96 -11.68 16.70
N VAL A 127 9.40 -11.84 15.45
CA VAL A 127 9.07 -13.01 14.62
C VAL A 127 10.34 -13.44 13.91
N SER A 128 10.81 -14.66 14.13
CA SER A 128 11.98 -15.14 13.40
C SER A 128 11.70 -15.31 11.90
N TYR A 129 12.68 -14.96 11.06
CA TYR A 129 12.60 -15.14 9.62
C TYR A 129 12.23 -16.57 9.21
N ARG A 130 12.87 -17.58 9.80
CA ARG A 130 12.57 -19.00 9.54
C ARG A 130 11.11 -19.36 9.79
N ARG A 131 10.46 -18.67 10.73
CA ARG A 131 9.03 -18.83 11.03
C ARG A 131 8.21 -18.06 10.00
N TYR A 132 8.62 -16.85 9.62
CA TYR A 132 7.95 -16.05 8.58
C TYR A 132 7.95 -16.75 7.21
N GLY A 133 9.11 -17.15 6.70
CA GLY A 133 9.28 -17.70 5.34
C GLY A 133 8.64 -19.08 5.12
N ARG A 134 8.47 -19.91 6.16
CA ARG A 134 7.79 -21.21 6.03
C ARG A 134 6.28 -21.10 5.73
N CYS A 135 5.70 -19.91 5.83
CA CYS A 135 4.25 -19.74 5.81
C CYS A 135 3.59 -19.46 4.47
N ASP A 136 4.34 -19.37 3.37
CA ASP A 136 3.72 -19.36 2.05
C ASP A 136 3.01 -20.70 1.74
N SER A 137 3.35 -21.78 2.45
CA SER A 137 2.77 -23.12 2.22
C SER A 137 1.52 -23.46 3.06
N LYS A 138 1.27 -22.78 4.18
CA LYS A 138 0.15 -23.09 5.08
C LYS A 138 -0.48 -21.83 5.68
N PRO A 139 -1.82 -21.67 5.61
CA PRO A 139 -2.49 -20.51 6.18
C PRO A 139 -2.25 -20.46 7.70
N ARG A 140 -1.73 -19.33 8.19
CA ARG A 140 -1.57 -19.09 9.62
C ARG A 140 -2.91 -18.78 10.27
N ARG A 141 -3.07 -19.28 11.49
CA ARG A 141 -4.13 -18.85 12.40
C ARG A 141 -3.53 -17.88 13.42
N PHE A 142 -4.10 -16.70 13.51
CA PHE A 142 -3.76 -15.72 14.54
C PHE A 142 -4.84 -15.77 15.61
N LYS A 143 -4.43 -15.80 16.89
CA LYS A 143 -5.41 -15.81 18.00
C LYS A 143 -6.05 -14.44 18.18
N THR A 144 -5.30 -13.38 17.87
CA THR A 144 -5.76 -11.99 17.97
C THR A 144 -5.35 -11.18 16.75
N PHE A 145 -6.06 -10.09 16.50
CA PHE A 145 -5.71 -9.15 15.43
C PHE A 145 -4.33 -8.49 15.66
N GLY A 146 -3.95 -8.23 16.90
CA GLY A 146 -2.63 -7.69 17.23
C GLY A 146 -1.48 -8.61 16.79
N GLN A 147 -1.62 -9.93 16.97
CA GLN A 147 -0.63 -10.90 16.47
C GLN A 147 -0.49 -10.86 14.95
N PHE A 148 -1.61 -10.70 14.24
CA PHE A 148 -1.61 -10.55 12.79
C PHE A 148 -0.89 -9.27 12.35
N VAL A 149 -1.14 -8.14 13.02
CA VAL A 149 -0.48 -6.85 12.72
C VAL A 149 1.02 -6.93 12.98
N VAL A 150 1.45 -7.52 14.10
CA VAL A 150 2.87 -7.74 14.40
C VAL A 150 3.51 -8.59 13.32
N TRP A 151 2.85 -9.68 12.91
CA TRP A 151 3.35 -10.53 11.84
C TRP A 151 3.47 -9.78 10.51
N LEU A 152 2.46 -9.02 10.11
CA LEU A 152 2.48 -8.20 8.89
C LEU A 152 3.61 -7.16 8.88
N LYS A 153 3.98 -6.64 10.06
CA LYS A 153 5.05 -5.64 10.23
C LYS A 153 6.41 -6.24 10.54
N ALA A 154 6.51 -7.56 10.69
CA ALA A 154 7.78 -8.22 11.02
C ALA A 154 8.72 -8.23 9.83
N TYR A 155 8.21 -8.59 8.65
CA TYR A 155 8.97 -8.55 7.40
C TYR A 155 8.10 -8.02 6.27
N TYR A 156 8.74 -7.30 5.36
CA TYR A 156 8.18 -6.93 4.08
C TYR A 156 8.76 -7.83 3.00
N ARG A 157 7.90 -8.35 2.14
CA ARG A 157 8.30 -9.15 0.99
C ARG A 157 8.51 -8.21 -0.19
N VAL A 158 9.69 -8.28 -0.80
CA VAL A 158 10.06 -7.58 -2.02
C VAL A 158 10.16 -8.60 -3.14
N PHE A 159 9.41 -8.43 -4.21
CA PHE A 159 9.27 -9.44 -5.28
C PHE A 159 8.98 -8.76 -6.62
N ARG A 160 9.38 -9.42 -7.71
CA ARG A 160 9.07 -8.96 -9.07
C ARG A 160 7.65 -9.38 -9.46
N ASN A 161 6.90 -8.47 -10.09
CA ASN A 161 5.61 -8.81 -10.70
C ASN A 161 5.80 -9.35 -12.14
N VAL A 162 4.70 -9.58 -12.84
CA VAL A 162 4.70 -10.07 -14.24
C VAL A 162 5.28 -9.07 -15.26
N HIS A 163 5.44 -7.81 -14.88
CA HIS A 163 6.03 -6.74 -15.69
C HIS A 163 7.48 -6.44 -15.30
N ASP A 164 8.10 -7.33 -14.52
CA ASP A 164 9.47 -7.17 -14.04
C ASP A 164 9.70 -5.91 -13.19
N ILE A 165 8.65 -5.45 -12.50
CA ILE A 165 8.74 -4.32 -11.55
C ILE A 165 8.90 -4.89 -10.15
N LEU A 166 9.89 -4.38 -9.41
CA LEU A 166 10.13 -4.79 -8.03
C LEU A 166 9.15 -4.10 -7.06
N LEU A 167 8.22 -4.88 -6.52
CA LEU A 167 7.19 -4.42 -5.59
C LEU A 167 7.48 -4.87 -4.17
N CYS A 168 7.00 -4.10 -3.19
CA CYS A 168 7.12 -4.43 -1.78
C CYS A 168 5.73 -4.54 -1.12
N THR A 169 5.58 -5.41 -0.13
CA THR A 169 4.33 -5.52 0.66
C THR A 169 4.15 -4.42 1.69
N CYS A 170 5.08 -3.47 1.81
CA CYS A 170 4.94 -2.36 2.74
C CYS A 170 3.86 -1.36 2.29
N ALA A 171 3.32 -0.61 3.25
CA ALA A 171 2.23 0.34 2.99
C ALA A 171 2.61 1.45 2.00
N SER A 172 3.88 1.88 1.96
CA SER A 172 4.33 2.91 1.01
C SER A 172 4.28 2.40 -0.43
N SER A 173 4.76 1.17 -0.66
CA SER A 173 4.70 0.54 -1.99
C SER A 173 3.25 0.24 -2.39
N ALA A 174 2.39 -0.15 -1.45
CA ALA A 174 0.98 -0.36 -1.78
C ALA A 174 0.26 0.94 -2.24
N LYS A 175 0.73 2.11 -1.80
CA LYS A 175 0.15 3.41 -2.16
C LYS A 175 0.77 4.03 -3.40
N MET A 176 2.09 3.94 -3.52
CA MET A 176 2.86 4.66 -4.54
C MET A 176 3.45 3.73 -5.60
N TYR A 177 3.23 2.42 -5.48
CA TYR A 177 3.89 1.37 -6.27
C TYR A 177 5.42 1.36 -6.18
N ILE A 178 5.99 2.17 -5.28
CA ILE A 178 7.41 2.27 -5.02
C ILE A 178 7.67 2.57 -3.54
N CYS A 179 8.77 2.07 -3.01
CA CYS A 179 9.19 2.37 -1.64
C CYS A 179 10.72 2.26 -1.51
N LYS A 180 11.24 2.66 -0.34
CA LYS A 180 12.68 2.56 -0.09
C LYS A 180 13.16 1.10 -0.22
N HIS A 181 12.38 0.13 0.26
CA HIS A 181 12.79 -1.28 0.26
C HIS A 181 12.98 -1.83 -1.16
N SER A 182 12.09 -1.49 -2.11
CA SER A 182 12.25 -1.93 -3.50
C SER A 182 13.44 -1.24 -4.15
N VAL A 183 13.57 0.09 -4.01
CA VAL A 183 14.68 0.85 -4.60
C VAL A 183 16.04 0.41 -4.04
N THR A 184 16.15 0.17 -2.73
CA THR A 184 17.37 -0.36 -2.12
C THR A 184 17.71 -1.74 -2.65
N THR A 185 16.71 -2.61 -2.80
CA THR A 185 16.92 -3.97 -3.31
C THR A 185 17.40 -3.93 -4.78
N GLU A 186 16.84 -3.05 -5.62
CA GLU A 186 17.33 -2.83 -7.00
C GLU A 186 18.77 -2.29 -7.00
N HIS A 187 19.06 -1.34 -6.10
CA HIS A 187 20.39 -0.74 -5.97
C HIS A 187 21.47 -1.75 -5.59
N MET A 188 21.20 -2.57 -4.57
CA MET A 188 22.12 -3.60 -4.11
C MET A 188 22.42 -4.68 -5.14
N LYS A 189 21.49 -4.93 -6.05
CA LYS A 189 21.71 -5.88 -7.15
C LYS A 189 22.43 -5.27 -8.34
N TYR A 190 22.80 -3.99 -8.26
CA TYR A 190 23.36 -3.24 -9.37
C TYR A 190 22.41 -3.15 -10.58
N GLU A 191 21.09 -3.33 -10.36
CA GLU A 191 20.07 -3.20 -11.41
C GLU A 191 19.70 -1.73 -11.64
N THR A 192 19.89 -0.88 -10.64
CA THR A 192 19.80 0.57 -10.84
C THR A 192 20.74 1.32 -9.92
N ASP A 193 21.39 2.37 -10.42
CA ASP A 193 22.16 3.24 -9.55
C ASP A 193 21.28 4.34 -8.93
N VAL A 194 21.55 4.65 -7.68
CA VAL A 194 20.97 5.82 -7.02
C VAL A 194 21.70 7.06 -7.54
N SER A 195 20.99 8.18 -7.76
CA SER A 195 21.63 9.38 -8.29
C SER A 195 22.77 9.87 -7.39
N GLN A 196 23.82 10.43 -8.01
CA GLN A 196 24.96 11.01 -7.28
C GLN A 196 24.51 12.10 -6.29
N LYS A 197 23.45 12.84 -6.65
CA LYS A 197 22.82 13.82 -5.75
C LYS A 197 22.27 13.18 -4.48
N ALA A 198 21.66 12.00 -4.58
CA ALA A 198 21.15 11.31 -3.41
C ALA A 198 22.29 10.75 -2.52
N LYS A 199 23.35 10.23 -3.12
CA LYS A 199 24.54 9.73 -2.40
C LYS A 199 25.24 10.82 -1.58
N ALA A 200 25.28 12.05 -2.11
CA ALA A 200 25.94 13.19 -1.47
C ALA A 200 25.15 13.81 -0.30
N LEU A 201 23.87 13.46 -0.11
CA LEU A 201 23.00 14.07 0.91
C LEU A 201 22.93 13.19 2.17
N PRO A 202 22.95 13.76 3.38
CA PRO A 202 22.78 12.99 4.62
C PRO A 202 21.33 12.50 4.83
N ILE A 203 21.15 11.47 5.67
CA ILE A 203 19.84 10.86 6.01
C ILE A 203 18.82 11.91 6.46
N ASP A 204 19.26 12.83 7.31
CA ASP A 204 18.44 13.87 7.92
C ASP A 204 18.33 15.13 7.06
N TYR A 205 18.65 15.03 5.76
CA TYR A 205 18.35 16.09 4.82
C TYR A 205 16.83 16.19 4.60
N HIS A 206 16.17 16.82 5.57
CA HIS A 206 14.92 17.48 5.33
C HIS A 206 15.27 18.83 4.71
N PRO A 207 15.04 19.07 3.41
CA PRO A 207 15.13 20.42 2.90
C PRO A 207 14.25 21.26 3.82
N ARG A 208 14.85 22.27 4.47
CA ARG A 208 14.09 23.17 5.33
C ARG A 208 12.89 23.58 4.49
N ARG A 209 11.67 23.26 4.94
CA ARG A 209 10.45 23.68 4.25
C ARG A 209 10.44 25.21 4.32
N GLY A 210 11.04 25.84 3.32
CA GLY A 210 10.92 27.27 3.14
C GLY A 210 9.47 27.53 2.84
N ARG A 211 8.75 28.15 3.80
CA ARG A 211 7.81 29.18 3.41
C ARG A 211 8.61 30.11 2.48
N PRO A 212 8.20 30.38 1.24
CA PRO A 212 8.94 31.31 0.40
C PRO A 212 9.17 32.61 1.19
N LYS A 213 10.44 32.92 1.49
CA LYS A 213 10.85 34.13 2.19
C LYS A 213 10.95 35.25 1.17
N SER A 214 9.81 35.62 0.62
CA SER A 214 9.54 36.90 -0.04
C SER A 214 8.08 36.86 -0.51
N VAL A 215 7.15 37.17 0.38
CA VAL A 215 5.86 37.69 -0.06
C VAL A 215 6.20 39.10 -0.54
N GLY A 216 6.18 39.34 -1.85
CA GLY A 216 6.22 40.71 -2.36
C GLY A 216 5.04 41.50 -1.76
N PRO A 217 5.17 42.81 -1.54
CA PRO A 217 4.08 43.63 -1.03
C PRO A 217 2.82 43.39 -1.87
N ALA A 218 1.68 43.16 -1.20
CA ALA A 218 0.41 42.80 -1.85
C ALA A 218 -0.15 43.92 -2.74
N LEU A 219 0.39 45.14 -2.62
CA LEU A 219 0.09 46.31 -3.43
C LEU A 219 1.39 47.11 -3.57
N SER A 220 1.93 47.20 -4.78
CA SER A 220 2.68 48.40 -5.16
C SER A 220 1.62 49.48 -5.38
N MET A 221 1.61 50.49 -4.51
CA MET A 221 0.87 51.72 -4.82
C MET A 221 1.69 52.44 -5.89
N ASP A 222 1.20 52.40 -7.12
CA ASP A 222 1.46 53.45 -8.10
C ASP A 222 0.56 54.67 -7.74
#